data_AF-A0A7J5EHW7-F1
#
_entry.id   AF-A0A7J5EHW7-F1
#
_cell.length_a   1.000
_cell.length_b   1.000
_cell.length_c   1.000
_cell.angle_alpha   90.00
_cell.angle_beta   90.00
_cell.angle_gamma   90.00
#
_symmetry.space_group_name_H-M   'P 1'
#
loop_
_entity.id
_entity.type
_entity.pdbx_description
1 polymer ?
#
loop_
_entity_poly.entity_id
_entity_poly.type
_entity_poly.pdbx_seq_one_letter_code
_entity_poly.pdbx_strand_id
1 'polypeptide(L)'
;MVDPSPVRERGPPQPAKRLVESRRAAGEQSELERSHERAKPSAGAARRHAPARPLHQHHRMRGRAFIGTSGWVYPTWRKHLYAGVPMRAWLRRASETFDALEINGSFYTQIASATYARWAAETPPEFRFTLKGHRFVTHYRRLGDCTDSVIRLRDPARGLGRKLLAVLWQLPSRFACDLARLDGFLTAIEHWPEVRHVLEPRHRSWFVPACR
;
A
#
# COMPACT_ATOMS: atom_id res chain seq x y z
N MET A 1 35.37 -45.38 -34.09
CA MET A 1 34.76 -46.69 -33.84
C MET A 1 33.98 -46.57 -32.55
N VAL A 2 32.66 -46.77 -32.61
CA VAL A 2 31.66 -46.85 -31.51
C VAL A 2 31.39 -45.52 -30.77
N ASP A 3 30.17 -45.06 -30.46
CA ASP A 3 28.76 -45.21 -30.93
C ASP A 3 27.97 -44.23 -30.03
N PRO A 4 27.19 -43.26 -30.55
CA PRO A 4 26.34 -42.40 -29.73
C PRO A 4 24.96 -43.04 -29.46
N SER A 5 24.69 -43.42 -28.21
CA SER A 5 23.35 -43.87 -27.77
C SER A 5 22.31 -42.74 -27.80
N PRO A 6 21.05 -43.01 -28.22
CA PRO A 6 20.09 -41.98 -28.57
C PRO A 6 19.22 -41.45 -27.41
N VAL A 7 18.89 -40.17 -27.51
CA VAL A 7 17.89 -39.44 -26.73
C VAL A 7 16.49 -40.00 -27.06
N ARG A 8 15.73 -40.43 -26.03
CA ARG A 8 14.29 -40.71 -26.15
C ARG A 8 13.48 -39.50 -25.70
N GLU A 9 12.87 -38.82 -26.66
CA GLU A 9 11.83 -37.81 -26.44
C GLU A 9 10.55 -38.48 -25.90
N ARG A 10 9.96 -37.90 -24.84
CA ARG A 10 8.63 -38.26 -24.35
C ARG A 10 7.61 -37.30 -24.98
N GLY A 11 6.74 -37.84 -25.83
CA GLY A 11 5.60 -37.10 -26.39
C GLY A 11 4.55 -36.73 -25.33
N PRO A 12 3.67 -35.76 -25.64
CA PRO A 12 2.68 -35.23 -24.69
C PRO A 12 1.51 -36.20 -24.47
N PRO A 13 0.86 -36.19 -23.29
CA PRO A 13 -0.31 -37.03 -23.02
C PRO A 13 -1.57 -36.52 -23.74
N GLN A 14 -2.38 -37.45 -24.25
CA GLN A 14 -3.69 -37.20 -24.88
C GLN A 14 -4.79 -36.88 -23.84
N PRO A 15 -5.84 -36.13 -24.22
CA PRO A 15 -6.97 -35.81 -23.33
C PRO A 15 -8.03 -36.92 -23.32
N ALA A 16 -8.49 -37.29 -22.12
CA ALA A 16 -9.62 -38.19 -21.90
C ALA A 16 -10.96 -37.46 -22.09
N LYS A 17 -11.92 -38.15 -22.73
CA LYS A 17 -13.27 -37.67 -23.06
C LYS A 17 -14.27 -37.90 -21.91
N ARG A 18 -15.10 -36.87 -21.68
CA ARG A 18 -16.52 -36.81 -21.25
C ARG A 18 -17.07 -37.86 -20.26
N LEU A 19 -17.74 -37.35 -19.21
CA LEU A 19 -19.11 -37.76 -18.92
C LEU A 19 -19.95 -36.56 -18.42
N VAL A 20 -21.11 -36.41 -19.04
CA VAL A 20 -22.18 -35.48 -18.74
C VAL A 20 -23.15 -36.21 -17.85
N GLU A 21 -23.54 -35.66 -16.71
CA GLU A 21 -24.84 -35.98 -16.12
C GLU A 21 -25.56 -34.72 -15.62
N SER A 22 -26.77 -34.61 -16.12
CA SER A 22 -27.81 -33.60 -15.89
C SER A 22 -28.72 -34.02 -14.73
N ARG A 23 -29.11 -33.09 -13.86
CA ARG A 23 -30.40 -33.16 -13.14
C ARG A 23 -31.06 -31.79 -13.08
N ARG A 24 -32.31 -31.76 -13.57
CA ARG A 24 -33.30 -30.68 -13.50
C ARG A 24 -34.13 -30.80 -12.21
N ALA A 25 -34.79 -29.67 -11.88
CA ALA A 25 -36.11 -29.47 -11.25
C ALA A 25 -35.99 -28.52 -10.03
N ALA A 26 -36.43 -27.26 -10.13
CA ALA A 26 -37.83 -26.78 -10.12
C ALA A 26 -38.41 -26.82 -8.70
N GLY A 27 -38.70 -25.65 -8.13
CA GLY A 27 -39.25 -25.47 -6.79
C GLY A 27 -39.56 -24.00 -6.51
N GLU A 28 -40.72 -23.55 -7.00
CA GLU A 28 -41.65 -22.67 -6.29
C GLU A 28 -41.25 -21.21 -6.03
N GLN A 29 -41.45 -20.38 -7.06
CA GLN A 29 -42.04 -19.06 -6.90
C GLN A 29 -43.56 -19.23 -6.69
N SER A 30 -44.08 -18.94 -5.50
CA SER A 30 -45.54 -18.79 -5.25
C SER A 30 -45.77 -18.34 -3.81
N GLU A 31 -45.62 -17.05 -3.50
CA GLU A 31 -46.31 -16.40 -2.36
C GLU A 31 -46.20 -14.87 -2.46
N LEU A 32 -46.66 -14.35 -3.59
CA LEU A 32 -47.20 -13.00 -3.70
C LEU A 32 -48.70 -13.19 -3.96
N GLU A 33 -49.52 -12.36 -3.32
CA GLU A 33 -50.99 -12.29 -3.43
C GLU A 33 -51.79 -13.19 -2.48
N ARG A 34 -52.05 -12.68 -1.27
CA ARG A 34 -53.41 -12.56 -0.69
C ARG A 34 -53.35 -11.98 0.73
N SER A 35 -53.72 -10.71 0.86
CA SER A 35 -54.62 -10.19 1.92
C SER A 35 -54.63 -8.66 1.86
N HIS A 36 -55.49 -8.15 0.98
CA HIS A 36 -56.10 -6.84 1.16
C HIS A 36 -57.19 -7.00 2.23
N GLU A 37 -57.00 -6.42 3.41
CA GLU A 37 -58.11 -6.08 4.28
C GLU A 37 -57.96 -4.66 4.83
N ARG A 38 -59.04 -3.91 4.69
CA ARG A 38 -59.12 -2.45 4.69
C ARG A 38 -59.62 -1.98 6.06
N ALA A 39 -58.72 -1.50 6.91
CA ALA A 39 -59.10 -0.85 8.17
C ALA A 39 -59.31 0.67 8.00
N LYS A 40 -60.44 1.18 8.50
CA LYS A 40 -60.80 2.61 8.55
C LYS A 40 -60.00 3.35 9.64
N PRO A 41 -59.77 4.68 9.54
CA PRO A 41 -58.87 5.39 10.44
C PRO A 41 -59.58 5.88 11.72
N SER A 42 -58.95 5.70 12.88
CA SER A 42 -59.33 6.39 14.12
C SER A 42 -58.50 7.66 14.30
N ALA A 43 -59.18 8.76 14.65
CA ALA A 43 -58.61 10.06 14.92
C ALA A 43 -57.80 10.11 16.23
N GLY A 44 -56.79 10.98 16.27
CA GLY A 44 -56.32 11.62 17.51
C GLY A 44 -55.04 11.07 18.14
N ALA A 45 -53.87 11.50 17.64
CA ALA A 45 -52.66 11.54 18.46
C ALA A 45 -51.78 12.72 18.01
N ALA A 46 -51.77 13.78 18.81
CA ALA A 46 -50.90 14.93 18.64
C ALA A 46 -49.43 14.49 18.71
N ARG A 47 -48.74 14.52 17.56
CA ARG A 47 -47.29 14.26 17.49
C ARG A 47 -46.56 15.45 18.09
N ARG A 48 -46.12 15.30 19.34
CA ARG A 48 -45.12 16.19 19.95
C ARG A 48 -43.85 16.09 19.11
N HIS A 49 -43.48 17.19 18.44
CA HIS A 49 -42.19 17.29 17.75
C HIS A 49 -41.08 17.19 18.80
N ALA A 50 -40.36 16.07 18.82
CA ALA A 50 -39.08 15.99 19.51
C ALA A 50 -38.11 16.96 18.81
N PRO A 51 -37.33 17.78 19.54
CA PRO A 51 -36.34 18.63 18.91
C PRO A 51 -35.33 17.74 18.17
N ALA A 52 -35.06 18.09 16.91
CA ALA A 52 -34.09 17.39 16.09
C ALA A 52 -32.76 17.31 16.84
N ARG A 53 -32.26 16.07 17.03
CA ARG A 53 -30.92 15.79 17.52
C ARG A 53 -29.94 16.60 16.64
N PRO A 54 -29.01 17.39 17.21
CA PRO A 54 -28.05 18.13 16.40
C PRO A 54 -27.33 17.15 15.47
N LEU A 55 -27.46 17.38 14.16
CA LEU A 55 -26.64 16.72 13.16
C LEU A 55 -25.19 16.97 13.56
N HIS A 56 -24.50 15.86 13.86
CA HIS A 56 -23.07 15.73 14.11
C HIS A 56 -22.28 17.03 13.93
N GLN A 57 -21.89 17.66 15.05
CA GLN A 57 -20.84 18.66 15.01
C GLN A 57 -19.62 17.99 14.40
N HIS A 58 -19.33 18.26 13.13
CA HIS A 58 -18.07 17.89 12.52
C HIS A 58 -16.99 18.69 13.26
N HIS A 59 -16.43 18.10 14.32
CA HIS A 59 -15.11 18.47 14.78
C HIS A 59 -14.21 18.32 13.55
N ARG A 60 -13.97 19.43 12.85
CA ARG A 60 -12.93 19.52 11.83
C ARG A 60 -11.61 19.33 12.58
N MET A 61 -11.23 18.07 12.78
CA MET A 61 -9.86 17.72 13.10
C MET A 61 -9.02 18.30 11.96
N ARG A 62 -8.34 19.41 12.24
CA ARG A 62 -7.41 20.02 11.29
C ARG A 62 -6.23 19.07 11.17
N GLY A 63 -6.20 18.27 10.10
CA GLY A 63 -5.05 17.46 9.75
C GLY A 63 -3.89 18.35 9.28
N ARG A 64 -2.65 17.95 9.57
CA ARG A 64 -1.45 18.57 9.00
C ARG A 64 -1.12 17.87 7.69
N ALA A 65 -1.01 18.64 6.60
CA ALA A 65 -0.50 18.15 5.33
C ALA A 65 1.00 18.40 5.23
N PHE A 66 1.74 17.48 4.61
CA PHE A 66 3.15 17.65 4.27
C PHE A 66 3.28 17.62 2.75
N ILE A 67 3.85 18.67 2.16
CA ILE A 67 4.04 18.78 0.72
C ILE A 67 5.51 18.57 0.37
N GLY A 68 5.76 17.76 -0.64
CA GLY A 68 7.10 17.25 -0.94
C GLY A 68 7.23 16.58 -2.30
N THR A 69 8.44 16.11 -2.58
CA THR A 69 8.77 15.37 -3.81
C THR A 69 9.39 14.01 -3.53
N SER A 70 9.37 13.18 -4.59
CA SER A 70 9.88 11.80 -4.58
C SER A 70 11.41 11.78 -4.77
N GLY A 71 12.14 12.40 -3.84
CA GLY A 71 13.58 12.65 -3.88
C GLY A 71 13.93 14.14 -4.03
N TRP A 72 15.24 14.44 -4.04
CA TRP A 72 15.78 15.82 -4.11
C TRP A 72 17.04 15.96 -4.97
N VAL A 73 17.45 14.91 -5.67
CA VAL A 73 18.65 14.95 -6.52
C VAL A 73 18.20 15.04 -7.98
N TYR A 74 17.86 16.25 -8.43
CA TYR A 74 17.42 16.51 -9.79
C TYR A 74 18.34 17.51 -10.49
N PRO A 75 19.20 17.07 -11.42
CA PRO A 75 20.06 17.94 -12.21
C PRO A 75 19.36 19.10 -12.90
N THR A 76 18.11 18.89 -13.32
CA THR A 76 17.26 19.89 -13.98
C THR A 76 16.93 21.08 -13.07
N TRP A 77 16.99 20.91 -11.74
CA TRP A 77 16.71 21.98 -10.78
C TRP A 77 17.93 22.88 -10.50
N ARG A 78 19.11 22.55 -11.09
CA ARG A 78 20.34 23.36 -10.95
C ARG A 78 20.18 24.82 -11.34
N LYS A 79 19.36 25.10 -12.36
CA LYS A 79 19.13 26.47 -12.85
C LYS A 79 18.09 27.24 -12.04
N HIS A 80 17.39 26.57 -11.12
CA HIS A 80 16.28 27.14 -10.34
C HIS A 80 16.53 26.95 -8.85
N LEU A 81 15.93 25.94 -8.23
CA LEU A 81 16.00 25.69 -6.79
C LEU A 81 17.44 25.58 -6.25
N TYR A 82 18.36 25.03 -7.05
CA TYR A 82 19.75 24.80 -6.68
C TYR A 82 20.75 25.77 -7.33
N ALA A 83 20.29 26.92 -7.86
CA ALA A 83 21.17 27.92 -8.45
C ALA A 83 22.22 28.41 -7.44
N GLY A 84 23.50 28.26 -7.78
CA GLY A 84 24.64 28.59 -6.91
C GLY A 84 24.86 27.63 -5.73
N VAL A 85 24.10 26.54 -5.63
CA VAL A 85 24.18 25.60 -4.50
C VAL A 85 24.97 24.33 -4.90
N PRO A 86 26.06 23.98 -4.20
CA PRO A 86 26.78 22.74 -4.48
C PRO A 86 25.90 21.51 -4.15
N MET A 87 26.08 20.42 -4.89
CA MET A 87 25.23 19.22 -4.78
C MET A 87 25.11 18.67 -3.35
N ARG A 88 26.19 18.73 -2.56
CA ARG A 88 26.20 18.32 -1.15
C ARG A 88 25.22 19.08 -0.26
N ALA A 89 24.81 20.29 -0.66
CA ALA A 89 23.88 21.14 0.06
C ALA A 89 22.44 21.10 -0.49
N TRP A 90 22.17 20.29 -1.51
CA TRP A 90 20.84 20.24 -2.14
C TRP A 90 19.74 19.75 -1.20
N LEU A 91 20.03 18.81 -0.29
CA LEU A 91 19.05 18.37 0.70
C LEU A 91 18.64 19.54 1.60
N ARG A 92 19.63 20.28 2.14
CA ARG A 92 19.38 21.47 2.97
C ARG A 92 18.52 22.47 2.22
N ARG A 93 18.91 22.83 0.99
CA ARG A 93 18.13 23.76 0.15
C ARG A 93 16.72 23.26 -0.15
N ALA A 94 16.54 21.98 -0.45
CA ALA A 94 15.22 21.41 -0.70
C ALA A 94 14.35 21.45 0.57
N SER A 95 14.93 21.22 1.75
CA SER A 95 14.23 21.25 3.03
C SER A 95 13.83 22.65 3.51
N GLU A 96 14.34 23.71 2.87
CA GLU A 96 13.88 25.09 3.05
C GLU A 96 12.61 25.39 2.22
N THR A 97 12.28 24.54 1.25
CA THR A 97 11.17 24.74 0.30
C THR A 97 10.01 23.75 0.52
N PHE A 98 10.32 22.51 0.88
CA PHE A 98 9.33 21.45 1.10
C PHE A 98 9.18 21.12 2.59
N ASP A 99 8.00 20.63 2.99
CA ASP A 99 7.77 20.15 4.36
C ASP A 99 8.33 18.75 4.57
N ALA A 100 8.34 17.96 3.50
CA ALA A 100 8.81 16.58 3.52
C ALA A 100 9.44 16.16 2.20
N LEU A 101 10.27 15.12 2.24
CA LEU A 101 10.82 14.47 1.05
C LEU A 101 10.81 12.95 1.20
N GLU A 102 10.55 12.25 0.10
CA GLU A 102 10.69 10.80 0.07
C GLU A 102 12.13 10.40 -0.26
N ILE A 103 12.70 9.53 0.56
CA ILE A 103 13.96 8.87 0.28
C ILE A 103 13.69 7.69 -0.65
N ASN A 104 14.10 7.83 -1.90
CA ASN A 104 13.91 6.81 -2.93
C ASN A 104 15.13 5.94 -3.20
N GLY A 105 16.33 6.38 -2.83
CA GLY A 105 17.56 5.60 -3.02
C GLY A 105 17.49 4.24 -2.31
N SER A 106 16.79 4.18 -1.17
CA SER A 106 16.51 2.96 -0.39
C SER A 106 15.76 1.89 -1.17
N PHE A 107 15.05 2.26 -2.24
CA PHE A 107 14.41 1.28 -3.11
C PHE A 107 15.44 0.38 -3.82
N TYR A 108 16.61 0.92 -4.16
CA TYR A 108 17.61 0.23 -4.98
C TYR A 108 18.78 -0.31 -4.19
N THR A 109 19.20 0.42 -3.16
CA THR A 109 20.45 0.15 -2.44
C THR A 109 20.26 0.26 -0.94
N GLN A 110 21.04 -0.51 -0.19
CA GLN A 110 21.14 -0.33 1.25
C GLN A 110 21.87 0.97 1.57
N ILE A 111 21.27 1.81 2.41
CA ILE A 111 21.86 3.08 2.86
C ILE A 111 22.37 2.89 4.28
N ALA A 112 23.59 3.36 4.54
CA ALA A 112 24.19 3.27 5.87
C ALA A 112 23.47 4.16 6.90
N SER A 113 23.39 3.70 8.15
CA SER A 113 22.76 4.44 9.27
C SER A 113 23.30 5.88 9.42
N ALA A 114 24.63 6.05 9.30
CA ALA A 114 25.27 7.37 9.36
C ALA A 114 24.77 8.35 8.29
N THR A 115 24.35 7.85 7.12
CA THR A 115 23.80 8.69 6.06
C THR A 115 22.40 9.20 6.42
N TYR A 116 21.55 8.34 6.98
CA TYR A 116 20.24 8.75 7.49
C TYR A 116 20.37 9.77 8.63
N ALA A 117 21.27 9.52 9.59
CA ALA A 117 21.54 10.43 10.69
C ALA A 117 22.02 11.81 10.20
N ARG A 118 22.92 11.82 9.20
CA ARG A 118 23.37 13.06 8.57
C ARG A 118 22.21 13.83 7.91
N TRP A 119 21.37 13.16 7.12
CA TRP A 119 20.21 13.80 6.49
C TRP A 119 19.21 14.35 7.51
N ALA A 120 19.01 13.65 8.62
CA ALA A 120 18.20 14.14 9.72
C ALA A 120 18.80 15.40 10.37
N ALA A 121 20.13 15.46 10.52
CA ALA A 121 20.82 16.63 11.08
C ALA A 121 20.85 17.84 10.13
N GLU A 122 20.88 17.62 8.82
CA GLU A 122 20.99 18.68 7.81
C GLU A 122 19.67 19.43 7.51
N THR A 123 18.54 18.92 8.01
CA THR A 123 17.20 19.45 7.73
C THR A 123 16.56 20.12 8.97
N PRO A 124 15.60 21.05 8.81
CA PRO A 124 14.91 21.69 9.95
C PRO A 124 14.25 20.68 10.91
N PRO A 125 14.06 21.01 12.21
CA PRO A 125 13.44 20.07 13.17
C PRO A 125 12.04 19.58 12.77
N GLU A 126 11.25 20.45 12.14
CA GLU A 126 9.89 20.15 11.69
C GLU A 126 9.81 19.44 10.33
N PHE A 127 10.95 19.29 9.64
CA PHE A 127 11.02 18.58 8.39
C PHE A 127 10.78 17.08 8.58
N ARG A 128 10.15 16.44 7.61
CA ARG A 128 9.85 15.00 7.64
C ARG A 128 10.39 14.27 6.42
N PHE A 129 10.65 12.98 6.60
CA PHE A 129 10.99 12.08 5.51
C PHE A 129 9.94 10.99 5.42
N THR A 130 9.61 10.59 4.20
CA THR A 130 9.07 9.25 3.94
C THR A 130 10.19 8.39 3.37
N LEU A 131 10.07 7.08 3.51
CA LEU A 131 11.07 6.13 3.01
C LEU A 131 10.40 5.19 2.03
N LYS A 132 10.97 5.02 0.84
CA LYS A 132 10.53 3.96 -0.06
C LYS A 132 11.13 2.62 0.38
N GLY A 133 10.27 1.63 0.57
CA GLY A 133 10.64 0.27 0.91
C GLY A 133 11.59 -0.34 -0.12
N HIS A 134 12.51 -1.20 0.32
CA HIS A 134 13.50 -1.80 -0.56
C HIS A 134 12.82 -2.72 -1.59
N ARG A 135 13.22 -2.62 -2.87
CA ARG A 135 12.61 -3.40 -3.98
C ARG A 135 12.69 -4.91 -3.77
N PHE A 136 13.63 -5.38 -2.95
CA PHE A 136 13.72 -6.80 -2.61
C PHE A 136 12.48 -7.32 -1.89
N VAL A 137 11.84 -6.50 -1.06
CA VAL A 137 10.59 -6.86 -0.39
C VAL A 137 9.44 -6.91 -1.40
N THR A 138 9.25 -5.84 -2.18
CA THR A 138 8.02 -5.67 -2.98
C THR A 138 8.11 -6.26 -4.40
N HIS A 139 9.28 -6.22 -5.05
CA HIS A 139 9.45 -6.64 -6.45
C HIS A 139 10.06 -8.03 -6.59
N TYR A 140 11.10 -8.36 -5.80
CA TYR A 140 11.77 -9.66 -5.91
C TYR A 140 11.04 -10.74 -5.09
N ARG A 141 10.88 -10.52 -3.78
CA ARG A 141 10.19 -11.45 -2.88
C ARG A 141 8.67 -11.40 -3.02
N ARG A 142 8.13 -10.30 -3.56
CA ARG A 142 6.69 -10.05 -3.69
C ARG A 142 6.00 -10.34 -2.37
N LEU A 143 6.46 -9.68 -1.30
CA LEU A 143 5.97 -9.79 0.09
C LEU A 143 6.23 -11.14 0.80
N GLY A 144 6.73 -12.17 0.11
CA GLY A 144 7.00 -13.46 0.74
C GLY A 144 8.33 -13.50 1.50
N ASP A 145 8.35 -14.10 2.69
CA ASP A 145 9.57 -14.34 3.48
C ASP A 145 10.51 -13.12 3.53
N CYS A 146 9.97 -12.01 4.05
CA CYS A 146 10.63 -10.70 3.94
C CYS A 146 10.99 -10.05 5.28
N THR A 147 10.77 -10.73 6.41
CA THR A 147 11.08 -10.23 7.78
C THR A 147 12.51 -9.71 7.89
N ASP A 148 13.50 -10.52 7.51
CA ASP A 148 14.91 -10.09 7.50
C ASP A 148 15.16 -8.87 6.63
N SER A 149 14.45 -8.75 5.50
CA SER A 149 14.61 -7.64 4.58
C SER A 149 13.99 -6.35 5.13
N VAL A 150 12.88 -6.47 5.86
CA VAL A 150 12.27 -5.35 6.61
C VAL A 150 13.21 -4.90 7.72
N ILE A 151 13.76 -5.82 8.52
CA ILE A 151 14.71 -5.51 9.59
C ILE A 151 15.97 -4.83 9.04
N ARG A 152 16.53 -5.37 7.94
CA ARG A 152 17.68 -4.77 7.26
C ARG A 152 17.42 -3.35 6.77
N LEU A 153 16.19 -3.00 6.38
CA LEU A 153 15.85 -1.62 6.04
C LEU A 153 15.62 -0.75 7.28
N ARG A 154 14.95 -1.30 8.30
CA ARG A 154 14.61 -0.64 9.57
C ARG A 154 15.83 -0.11 10.30
N ASP A 155 16.78 -1.00 10.56
CA ASP A 155 17.90 -0.71 11.47
C ASP A 155 18.72 0.53 11.06
N PRO A 156 19.15 0.68 9.80
CA PRO A 156 19.80 1.91 9.38
C PRO A 156 18.83 3.11 9.31
N ALA A 157 17.58 2.89 8.89
CA ALA A 157 16.59 3.97 8.77
C ALA A 157 16.22 4.62 10.12
N ARG A 158 16.44 3.92 11.25
CA ARG A 158 16.34 4.52 12.60
C ARG A 158 17.22 5.74 12.79
N GLY A 159 18.28 5.93 11.98
CA GLY A 159 19.07 7.16 11.93
C GLY A 159 18.25 8.42 11.63
N LEU A 160 17.05 8.31 11.02
CA LEU A 160 16.14 9.44 10.84
C LEU A 160 15.39 9.85 12.11
N GLY A 161 15.33 8.97 13.11
CA GLY A 161 14.59 9.18 14.35
C GLY A 161 13.14 9.63 14.10
N ARG A 162 12.71 10.65 14.85
CA ARG A 162 11.36 11.23 14.77
C ARG A 162 11.01 11.88 13.44
N LYS A 163 11.98 12.07 12.53
CA LYS A 163 11.73 12.65 11.21
C LYS A 163 11.19 11.64 10.22
N LEU A 164 11.31 10.34 10.47
CA LEU A 164 10.70 9.32 9.62
C LEU A 164 9.18 9.25 9.88
N LEU A 165 8.39 9.71 8.92
CA LEU A 165 6.93 9.77 9.00
C LEU A 165 6.29 8.43 8.63
N ALA A 166 6.74 7.85 7.52
CA ALA A 166 6.13 6.64 6.95
C ALA A 166 7.10 5.88 6.04
N VAL A 167 6.86 4.58 5.89
CA VAL A 167 7.51 3.73 4.88
C VAL A 167 6.49 3.34 3.82
N LEU A 168 6.78 3.67 2.55
CA LEU A 168 5.97 3.32 1.39
C LEU A 168 6.42 1.99 0.79
N TRP A 169 5.52 1.01 0.77
CA TRP A 169 5.66 -0.30 0.16
C TRP A 169 4.88 -0.35 -1.15
N GLN A 170 5.51 0.14 -2.20
CA GLN A 170 4.93 0.14 -3.54
C GLN A 170 5.08 -1.23 -4.22
N LEU A 171 3.94 -1.82 -4.60
CA LEU A 171 3.90 -3.12 -5.28
C LEU A 171 4.05 -2.94 -6.80
N PRO A 172 4.68 -3.90 -7.51
CA PRO A 172 4.77 -3.85 -8.97
C PRO A 172 3.41 -4.05 -9.62
N SER A 173 3.20 -3.47 -10.80
CA SER A 173 1.92 -3.53 -11.53
C SER A 173 1.51 -4.95 -11.95
N ARG A 174 2.45 -5.90 -12.01
CA ARG A 174 2.21 -7.31 -12.35
C ARG A 174 1.93 -8.21 -11.14
N PHE A 175 1.86 -7.66 -9.93
CA PHE A 175 1.54 -8.43 -8.73
C PHE A 175 0.05 -8.32 -8.43
N ALA A 176 -0.69 -9.36 -8.80
CA ALA A 176 -2.10 -9.52 -8.42
C ALA A 176 -2.28 -9.69 -6.91
N CYS A 177 -3.51 -9.51 -6.45
CA CYS A 177 -3.91 -9.63 -5.05
C CYS A 177 -3.59 -11.02 -4.54
N ASP A 178 -2.91 -11.07 -3.41
CA ASP A 178 -2.49 -12.29 -2.72
C ASP A 178 -2.51 -11.99 -1.22
N LEU A 179 -3.62 -12.35 -0.57
CA LEU A 179 -3.85 -12.04 0.84
C LEU A 179 -2.92 -12.84 1.76
N ALA A 180 -2.60 -14.09 1.41
CA ALA A 180 -1.66 -14.89 2.20
C ALA A 180 -0.26 -14.25 2.24
N ARG A 181 0.18 -13.68 1.12
CA ARG A 181 1.44 -12.91 1.09
C ARG A 181 1.33 -11.58 1.82
N LEU A 182 0.18 -10.91 1.76
CA LEU A 182 -0.04 -9.70 2.53
C LEU A 182 0.04 -9.99 4.03
N ASP A 183 -0.61 -11.05 4.51
CA ASP A 183 -0.60 -11.44 5.92
C ASP A 183 0.83 -11.69 6.42
N GLY A 184 1.62 -12.47 5.69
CA GLY A 184 3.03 -12.69 6.03
C GLY A 184 3.86 -11.41 6.05
N PHE A 185 3.56 -10.45 5.17
CA PHE A 185 4.20 -9.14 5.17
C PHE A 185 3.74 -8.25 6.33
N LEU A 186 2.48 -8.33 6.74
CA LEU A 186 1.97 -7.62 7.92
C LEU A 186 2.72 -8.07 9.18
N THR A 187 2.95 -9.37 9.35
CA THR A 187 3.83 -9.90 10.40
C THR A 187 5.26 -9.40 10.26
N ALA A 188 5.81 -9.32 9.04
CA ALA A 188 7.17 -8.81 8.82
C ALA A 188 7.34 -7.35 9.27
N ILE A 189 6.34 -6.48 9.03
CA ILE A 189 6.39 -5.06 9.43
C ILE A 189 6.09 -4.82 10.91
N GLU A 190 5.55 -5.80 11.64
CA GLU A 190 5.44 -5.72 13.11
C GLU A 190 6.81 -5.63 13.79
N HIS A 191 7.89 -6.01 13.10
CA HIS A 191 9.25 -5.75 13.56
C HIS A 191 9.66 -4.27 13.44
N TRP A 192 8.84 -3.39 12.89
CA TRP A 192 9.09 -1.95 12.81
C TRP A 192 7.89 -1.12 13.31
N PRO A 193 7.44 -1.32 14.56
CA PRO A 193 6.19 -0.75 15.04
C PRO A 193 6.25 0.79 15.23
N GLU A 194 7.44 1.38 15.26
CA GLU A 194 7.63 2.80 15.54
C GLU A 194 7.28 3.72 14.37
N VAL A 195 7.03 3.17 13.17
CA VAL A 195 6.74 3.94 11.95
C VAL A 195 5.39 3.52 11.33
N ARG A 196 4.74 4.46 10.66
CA ARG A 196 3.57 4.12 9.83
C ARG A 196 4.01 3.43 8.55
N HIS A 197 3.32 2.37 8.17
CA HIS A 197 3.52 1.69 6.90
C HIS A 197 2.37 2.01 5.95
N VAL A 198 2.71 2.23 4.67
CA VAL A 198 1.76 2.50 3.60
C VAL A 198 1.98 1.48 2.50
N LEU A 199 0.93 0.77 2.10
CA LEU A 199 0.97 -0.13 0.95
C LEU A 199 0.41 0.61 -0.28
N GLU A 200 1.11 0.55 -1.42
CA GLU A 200 0.62 1.11 -2.69
C GLU A 200 0.51 -0.02 -3.72
N PRO A 201 -0.67 -0.68 -3.81
CA PRO A 201 -0.94 -1.66 -4.86
C PRO A 201 -1.06 -1.00 -6.24
N ARG A 202 -0.53 -1.66 -7.28
CA ARG A 202 -0.58 -1.17 -8.67
C ARG A 202 -1.33 -2.08 -9.63
N HIS A 203 -1.82 -3.23 -9.17
CA HIS A 203 -2.63 -4.13 -9.98
C HIS A 203 -4.11 -3.99 -9.63
N ARG A 204 -4.98 -3.96 -10.64
CA ARG A 204 -6.43 -3.72 -10.47
C ARG A 204 -7.13 -4.69 -9.51
N SER A 205 -6.62 -5.93 -9.40
CA SER A 205 -7.22 -6.95 -8.52
C SER A 205 -7.16 -6.59 -7.04
N TRP A 206 -6.33 -5.63 -6.63
CA TRP A 206 -6.30 -5.16 -5.23
C TRP A 206 -7.46 -4.22 -4.89
N PHE A 207 -8.18 -3.69 -5.89
CA PHE A 207 -9.22 -2.67 -5.67
C PHE A 207 -10.64 -3.23 -5.69
N VAL A 208 -10.79 -4.56 -5.64
CA VAL A 208 -12.08 -5.27 -5.57
C VAL A 208 -12.43 -5.63 -4.12
N PRO A 209 -13.71 -5.81 -3.76
CA PRO A 209 -14.12 -6.08 -2.37
C PRO A 209 -13.43 -7.26 -1.70
N ALA A 210 -13.12 -8.33 -2.44
CA ALA A 210 -12.44 -9.51 -1.91
C ALA A 210 -10.98 -9.26 -1.49
N CYS A 211 -10.42 -8.08 -1.75
CA CYS A 211 -9.04 -7.70 -1.49
C CYS A 211 -8.90 -6.40 -0.68
N ARG A 212 -9.97 -5.92 -0.05
CA ARG A 212 -10.00 -4.69 0.76
C ARG A 212 -9.93 -4.97 2.25
#